data_AF-A0A944TNX9-F1
#
_entry.id   AF-A0A944TNX9-F1
#
_cell.length_a   1.000
_cell.length_b   1.000
_cell.length_c   1.000
_cell.angle_alpha   90.00
_cell.angle_beta   90.00
_cell.angle_gamma   90.00
#
_symmetry.space_group_name_H-M   'P 1'
#
loop_
_entity.id
_entity.type
_entity.pdbx_description
1 polymer ?
#
loop_
_entity_poly.entity_id
_entity_poly.type
_entity_poly.pdbx_seq_one_letter_code
_entity_poly.pdbx_strand_id
1 'polypeptide(L)'
;MSRNYLLPLLMAAFCLLQVKPVYSLGFKKCNDSQVRSIEQLNRDLVQRLRELTNLRTGIHHYSYAYVLRHFIVPDGRVASPDYKNAAMAYHNFQQKIKSNLDKLLEKERRGFSYQCQSIRNAQCKGDQTYAYVMRLGDYAINKIYLCPAFFKEDRNEQLRTLLHELSHLAANADHYFGDTFSDAGLLLEAGNAYFFEKLMFNDLEQILKRNAWVFLWRKPRP
;
A
#
# COMPACT_ATOMS: atom_id res chain seq x y z
N MET A 1 46.93 32.95 27.13
CA MET A 1 46.82 31.66 26.40
C MET A 1 45.66 30.86 26.99
N SER A 2 44.53 30.77 26.29
CA SER A 2 43.46 29.74 26.43
C SER A 2 42.33 30.12 25.46
N ARG A 3 42.45 29.76 24.17
CA ARG A 3 41.80 28.63 23.46
C ARG A 3 40.27 28.75 23.33
N ASN A 4 39.88 29.37 22.21
CA ASN A 4 38.55 29.38 21.61
C ASN A 4 38.16 27.96 21.13
N TYR A 5 37.18 27.32 21.77
CA TYR A 5 36.64 26.00 21.36
C TYR A 5 35.15 26.05 20.94
N LEU A 6 34.59 27.23 20.68
CA LEU A 6 33.16 27.38 20.35
C LEU A 6 32.82 27.28 18.85
N LEU A 7 33.82 27.25 17.97
CA LEU A 7 33.59 27.24 16.51
C LEU A 7 33.27 25.87 15.87
N PRO A 8 33.72 24.69 16.35
CA PRO A 8 33.45 23.43 15.65
C PRO A 8 32.05 22.84 15.91
N LEU A 9 31.30 23.32 16.91
CA LEU A 9 29.97 22.81 17.24
C LEU A 9 28.86 23.34 16.31
N LEU A 10 29.04 24.53 15.71
CA LEU A 10 28.06 25.11 14.77
C LEU A 10 28.13 24.50 13.36
N MET A 11 29.26 23.93 12.96
CA MET A 11 29.42 23.25 11.66
C MET A 11 28.80 21.84 11.64
N ALA A 12 28.76 21.13 12.78
CA ALA A 12 28.11 19.82 12.86
C ALA A 12 26.57 19.91 12.80
N ALA A 13 25.97 21.01 13.27
CA ALA A 13 24.53 21.23 13.22
C ALA A 13 24.01 21.58 11.81
N PHE A 14 24.85 22.16 10.94
CA PHE A 14 24.44 22.58 9.60
C PHE A 14 24.46 21.43 8.58
N CYS A 15 25.29 20.40 8.78
CA CYS A 15 25.31 19.21 7.92
C CYS A 15 24.13 18.24 8.16
N LEU A 16 23.37 18.39 9.25
CA LEU A 16 22.17 17.59 9.52
C LEU A 16 20.89 18.20 8.90
N LEU A 17 20.96 19.37 8.28
CA LEU A 17 19.77 20.13 7.87
C LEU A 17 19.34 19.98 6.40
N GLN A 18 20.05 19.24 5.54
CA GLN A 18 19.64 19.14 4.12
C GLN A 18 19.81 17.76 3.46
N VAL A 19 19.61 16.66 4.20
CA VAL A 19 19.12 15.45 3.52
C VAL A 19 17.62 15.67 3.28
N LYS A 20 17.27 16.55 2.33
CA LYS A 20 15.94 16.45 1.73
C LYS A 20 15.92 15.05 1.11
N PRO A 21 15.03 14.14 1.53
CA PRO A 21 14.82 12.94 0.74
C PRO A 21 14.28 13.44 -0.59
N VAL A 22 15.15 13.60 -1.58
CA VAL A 22 14.73 13.95 -2.94
C VAL A 22 14.13 12.68 -3.50
N TYR A 23 12.86 12.46 -3.16
CA TYR A 23 12.00 11.55 -3.88
C TYR A 23 11.88 12.13 -5.30
N SER A 24 12.74 11.67 -6.19
CA SER A 24 12.76 12.12 -7.58
C SER A 24 11.58 11.49 -8.32
N LEU A 25 10.39 12.07 -8.16
CA LEU A 25 9.26 11.76 -9.03
C LEU A 25 9.55 12.31 -10.42
N GLY A 26 9.56 11.44 -11.43
CA GLY A 26 9.63 11.86 -12.82
C GLY A 26 8.24 12.18 -13.36
N PHE A 27 8.06 13.28 -14.08
CA PHE A 27 6.79 13.59 -14.74
C PHE A 27 6.97 13.65 -16.26
N LYS A 28 6.10 12.96 -17.00
CA LYS A 28 6.08 12.99 -18.47
C LYS A 28 4.68 13.32 -18.97
N LYS A 29 4.58 14.26 -19.92
CA LYS A 29 3.32 14.68 -20.56
C LYS A 29 2.24 15.17 -19.58
N CYS A 30 2.62 15.55 -18.36
CA CYS A 30 1.75 16.18 -17.38
C CYS A 30 1.90 17.69 -17.44
N ASN A 31 0.80 18.44 -17.35
CA ASN A 31 0.86 19.88 -17.17
C ASN A 31 1.13 20.26 -15.69
N ASP A 32 1.46 21.51 -15.42
CA ASP A 32 1.86 21.96 -14.08
C ASP A 32 0.77 21.75 -13.02
N SER A 33 -0.51 21.83 -13.41
CA SER A 33 -1.63 21.57 -12.49
C SER A 33 -1.65 20.10 -12.07
N GLN A 34 -1.51 19.18 -13.03
CA GLN A 34 -1.43 17.75 -12.79
C GLN A 34 -0.22 17.40 -11.93
N VAL A 35 0.96 17.97 -12.22
CA VAL A 35 2.18 17.76 -11.43
C VAL A 35 1.96 18.13 -9.97
N ARG A 36 1.46 19.34 -9.69
CA ARG A 36 1.17 19.78 -8.32
C ARG A 36 0.16 18.88 -7.60
N SER A 37 -0.88 18.44 -8.31
CA SER A 37 -1.88 17.52 -7.77
C SER A 37 -1.24 16.18 -7.38
N ILE A 38 -0.42 15.60 -8.26
CA ILE A 38 0.24 14.32 -8.01
C ILE A 38 1.25 14.44 -6.87
N GLU A 39 2.03 15.51 -6.79
CA GLU A 39 2.96 15.73 -5.67
C GLU A 39 2.25 15.83 -4.32
N GLN A 40 1.07 16.45 -4.28
CA GLN A 40 0.25 16.49 -3.08
C GLN A 40 -0.28 15.11 -2.71
N LEU A 41 -0.82 14.36 -3.67
CA LEU A 41 -1.30 13.00 -3.46
C LEU A 41 -0.17 12.08 -2.97
N ASN A 42 1.04 12.23 -3.51
CA ASN A 42 2.18 11.39 -3.12
C ASN A 42 2.60 11.62 -1.67
N ARG A 43 2.47 12.85 -1.15
CA ARG A 43 2.72 13.13 0.27
C ARG A 43 1.73 12.39 1.17
N ASP A 44 0.45 12.41 0.81
CA ASP A 44 -0.60 11.70 1.56
C ASP A 44 -0.42 10.18 1.47
N LEU A 45 -0.06 9.66 0.28
CA LEU A 45 0.23 8.24 0.06
C LEU A 45 1.39 7.78 0.95
N VAL A 46 2.51 8.52 0.96
CA VAL A 46 3.67 8.21 1.80
C VAL A 46 3.31 8.28 3.28
N GLN A 47 2.53 9.28 3.70
CA GLN A 47 2.05 9.38 5.07
C GLN A 47 1.20 8.14 5.45
N ARG A 48 0.28 7.73 4.59
CA ARG A 48 -0.55 6.54 4.82
C ARG A 48 0.26 5.26 4.87
N LEU A 49 1.24 5.07 3.98
CA LEU A 49 2.14 3.91 4.02
C LEU A 49 2.91 3.86 5.35
N ARG A 50 3.38 5.01 5.86
CA ARG A 50 4.05 5.07 7.17
C ARG A 50 3.11 4.67 8.30
N GLU A 51 1.87 5.13 8.30
CA GLU A 51 0.84 4.72 9.27
C GLU A 51 0.59 3.21 9.23
N LEU A 52 0.43 2.64 8.04
CA LEU A 52 0.21 1.20 7.85
C LEU A 52 1.39 0.35 8.35
N THR A 53 2.62 0.85 8.23
CA THR A 53 3.84 0.17 8.74
C THR A 53 4.17 0.49 10.20
N ASN A 54 3.41 1.36 10.87
CA ASN A 54 3.68 1.73 12.25
C ASN A 54 3.60 0.50 13.19
N LEU A 55 4.62 0.30 14.03
CA LEU A 55 4.69 -0.86 14.92
C LEU A 55 3.57 -0.89 15.98
N ARG A 56 3.06 0.28 16.38
CA ARG A 56 2.08 0.43 17.47
C ARG A 56 0.65 0.47 16.99
N THR A 57 0.40 1.05 15.81
CA THR A 57 -0.96 1.32 15.31
C THR A 57 -1.24 0.73 13.92
N GLY A 58 -0.22 0.28 13.19
CA GLY A 58 -0.34 -0.27 11.84
C GLY A 58 -0.54 -1.78 11.83
N ILE A 59 -0.21 -2.43 10.72
CA ILE A 59 -0.38 -3.88 10.50
C ILE A 59 0.29 -4.73 11.59
N HIS A 60 1.38 -4.24 12.17
CA HIS A 60 2.12 -4.95 13.22
C HIS A 60 1.31 -5.13 14.52
N HIS A 61 0.42 -4.19 14.83
CA HIS A 61 -0.42 -4.22 16.02
C HIS A 61 -1.31 -5.47 16.06
N TYR A 62 -1.84 -5.85 14.90
CA TYR A 62 -2.77 -6.97 14.72
C TYR A 62 -2.03 -8.30 14.60
N SER A 63 -1.30 -8.68 15.66
CA SER A 63 -0.69 -10.01 15.77
C SER A 63 -1.75 -11.12 15.87
N TYR A 64 -1.36 -12.37 15.63
CA TYR A 64 -2.27 -13.52 15.83
C TYR A 64 -2.90 -13.52 17.24
N ALA A 65 -2.11 -13.24 18.27
CA ALA A 65 -2.59 -13.19 19.64
C ALA A 65 -3.55 -12.00 19.89
N TYR A 66 -3.40 -10.90 19.15
CA TYR A 66 -4.35 -9.78 19.19
C TYR A 66 -5.67 -10.20 18.54
N VAL A 67 -5.61 -10.73 17.31
CA VAL A 67 -6.79 -11.19 16.55
C VAL A 67 -7.57 -12.22 17.35
N LEU A 68 -6.91 -13.23 17.92
CA LEU A 68 -7.58 -14.25 18.71
C LEU A 68 -8.35 -13.63 19.89
N ARG A 69 -7.70 -12.74 20.64
CA ARG A 69 -8.26 -12.13 21.86
C ARG A 69 -9.36 -11.11 21.59
N HIS A 70 -9.26 -10.34 20.50
CA HIS A 70 -10.16 -9.20 20.27
C HIS A 70 -11.20 -9.46 19.19
N PHE A 71 -10.96 -10.39 18.25
CA PHE A 71 -11.87 -10.62 17.12
C PHE A 71 -12.54 -11.99 17.13
N ILE A 72 -11.88 -13.01 17.69
CA ILE A 72 -12.33 -14.40 17.57
C ILE A 72 -13.06 -14.85 18.83
N VAL A 73 -12.40 -14.75 19.99
CA VAL A 73 -12.97 -15.14 21.28
C VAL A 73 -14.22 -14.31 21.64
N PRO A 74 -14.23 -12.97 21.54
CA PRO A 74 -15.40 -12.18 21.90
C PRO A 74 -16.61 -12.43 20.99
N ASP A 75 -16.36 -12.74 19.71
CA ASP A 75 -17.39 -12.98 18.70
C ASP A 75 -17.78 -14.47 18.59
N GLY A 76 -17.31 -15.33 19.51
CA GLY A 76 -17.68 -16.75 19.57
C GLY A 76 -17.33 -17.54 18.30
N ARG A 77 -16.27 -17.15 17.59
CA ARG A 77 -15.90 -17.76 16.30
C ARG A 77 -15.12 -19.05 16.52
N VAL A 78 -15.36 -20.04 15.65
CA VAL A 78 -14.69 -21.35 15.68
C VAL A 78 -13.68 -21.47 14.56
N ALA A 79 -12.57 -22.15 14.82
CA ALA A 79 -11.54 -22.37 13.80
C ALA A 79 -12.15 -23.09 12.59
N SER A 80 -11.86 -22.60 11.39
CA SER A 80 -12.27 -23.29 10.17
C SER A 80 -11.56 -24.66 10.10
N PRO A 81 -12.28 -25.75 9.81
CA PRO A 81 -11.66 -27.07 9.64
C PRO A 81 -10.67 -27.11 8.48
N ASP A 82 -10.80 -26.18 7.53
CA ASP A 82 -9.92 -26.08 6.35
C ASP A 82 -8.51 -25.60 6.76
N TYR A 83 -8.40 -24.82 7.84
CA TYR A 83 -7.13 -24.27 8.32
C TYR A 83 -6.60 -25.02 9.53
N LYS A 84 -6.03 -26.20 9.29
CA LYS A 84 -5.41 -27.06 10.32
C LYS A 84 -4.36 -26.33 11.18
N ASN A 85 -3.74 -25.28 10.66
CA ASN A 85 -2.81 -24.42 11.39
C ASN A 85 -3.10 -22.93 11.15
N ALA A 86 -4.20 -22.43 11.73
CA ALA A 86 -4.62 -21.03 11.62
C ALA A 86 -3.55 -20.03 12.09
N ALA A 87 -2.74 -20.38 13.09
CA ALA A 87 -1.64 -19.55 13.57
C ALA A 87 -0.59 -19.32 12.48
N MET A 88 -0.14 -20.39 11.83
CA MET A 88 0.82 -20.31 10.72
C MET A 88 0.24 -19.61 9.50
N ALA A 89 -1.02 -19.88 9.15
CA ALA A 89 -1.68 -19.20 8.03
C ALA A 89 -1.78 -17.69 8.25
N TYR A 90 -2.23 -17.26 9.43
CA TYR A 90 -2.30 -15.84 9.77
C TYR A 90 -0.91 -15.19 9.82
N HIS A 91 0.08 -15.90 10.37
CA HIS A 91 1.46 -15.42 10.37
C HIS A 91 1.95 -15.15 8.95
N ASN A 92 1.80 -16.10 8.03
CA ASN A 92 2.24 -15.96 6.64
C ASN A 92 1.50 -14.81 5.93
N PHE A 93 0.20 -14.67 6.16
CA PHE A 93 -0.60 -13.53 5.68
C PHE A 93 -0.04 -12.19 6.15
N GLN A 94 0.18 -12.05 7.47
CA GLN A 94 0.68 -10.82 8.05
C GLN A 94 2.09 -10.50 7.53
N GLN A 95 2.96 -11.51 7.37
CA GLN A 95 4.30 -11.34 6.80
C GLN A 95 4.25 -10.91 5.33
N LYS A 96 3.33 -11.48 4.53
CA LYS A 96 3.15 -11.10 3.13
C LYS A 96 2.71 -9.65 3.00
N ILE A 97 1.75 -9.20 3.80
CA ILE A 97 1.31 -7.79 3.82
C ILE A 97 2.46 -6.87 4.19
N LYS A 98 3.18 -7.18 5.28
CA LYS A 98 4.35 -6.40 5.72
C LYS A 98 5.40 -6.29 4.63
N SER A 99 5.78 -7.44 4.04
CA SER A 99 6.75 -7.48 2.94
C SER A 99 6.30 -6.66 1.73
N ASN A 100 5.01 -6.68 1.40
CA ASN A 100 4.49 -5.86 0.31
C ASN A 100 4.53 -4.37 0.67
N LEU A 101 4.07 -3.96 1.86
CA LEU A 101 4.16 -2.56 2.31
C LEU A 101 5.61 -2.04 2.32
N ASP A 102 6.56 -2.86 2.75
CA ASP A 102 7.99 -2.53 2.70
C ASP A 102 8.47 -2.31 1.26
N LYS A 103 8.04 -3.15 0.31
CA LYS A 103 8.33 -2.95 -1.12
C LYS A 103 7.73 -1.65 -1.65
N LEU A 104 6.51 -1.30 -1.25
CA LEU A 104 5.86 -0.05 -1.65
C LEU A 104 6.64 1.17 -1.12
N LEU A 105 7.01 1.17 0.16
CA LEU A 105 7.85 2.22 0.75
C LEU A 105 9.23 2.31 0.10
N GLU A 106 9.85 1.18 -0.19
CA GLU A 106 11.14 1.14 -0.87
C GLU A 106 11.02 1.65 -2.31
N LYS A 107 9.91 1.35 -2.99
CA LYS A 107 9.64 1.86 -4.33
C LYS A 107 9.48 3.39 -4.33
N GLU A 108 8.75 3.92 -3.37
CA GLU A 108 8.65 5.37 -3.14
C GLU A 108 10.03 6.00 -2.92
N ARG A 109 10.87 5.40 -2.06
CA ARG A 109 12.23 5.88 -1.79
C ARG A 109 13.14 5.87 -3.02
N ARG A 110 13.09 4.81 -3.82
CA ARG A 110 13.87 4.71 -5.07
C ARG A 110 13.35 5.64 -6.17
N GLY A 111 12.10 6.05 -6.08
CA GLY A 111 11.43 6.86 -7.08
C GLY A 111 10.95 6.08 -8.30
N PHE A 112 9.94 6.64 -8.94
CA PHE A 112 9.36 6.18 -10.19
C PHE A 112 8.79 7.39 -10.94
N SER A 113 8.28 7.17 -12.15
CA SER A 113 7.70 8.25 -12.95
C SER A 113 6.19 8.17 -13.05
N TYR A 114 5.54 9.31 -13.16
CA TYR A 114 4.17 9.44 -13.66
C TYR A 114 4.18 9.85 -15.12
N GLN A 115 3.26 9.31 -15.91
CA GLN A 115 2.99 9.78 -17.25
C GLN A 115 1.50 10.01 -17.48
N CYS A 116 1.13 11.27 -17.67
CA CYS A 116 -0.24 11.65 -17.99
C CYS A 116 -0.53 11.30 -19.45
N GLN A 117 -1.62 10.58 -19.67
CA GLN A 117 -2.09 10.17 -20.99
C GLN A 117 -3.11 11.14 -21.55
N SER A 118 -3.24 11.16 -22.88
CA SER A 118 -4.38 11.78 -23.54
C SER A 118 -5.53 10.77 -23.66
N ILE A 119 -6.74 11.28 -23.86
CA ILE A 119 -7.96 10.46 -24.08
C ILE A 119 -7.87 9.54 -25.30
N ARG A 120 -6.94 9.81 -26.22
CA ARG A 120 -6.73 9.02 -27.44
C ARG A 120 -5.85 7.78 -27.20
N ASN A 121 -5.31 7.59 -26.00
CA ASN A 121 -4.53 6.40 -25.69
C ASN A 121 -5.46 5.18 -25.52
N ALA A 122 -5.24 4.13 -26.31
CA ALA A 122 -6.05 2.90 -26.28
C ALA A 122 -6.08 2.18 -24.92
N GLN A 123 -5.08 2.40 -24.06
CA GLN A 123 -5.05 1.86 -22.69
C GLN A 123 -5.99 2.64 -21.75
N CYS A 124 -6.26 3.92 -22.03
CA CYS A 124 -7.27 4.70 -21.33
C CYS A 124 -8.64 4.45 -21.99
N LYS A 125 -9.26 3.32 -21.64
CA LYS A 125 -10.57 2.90 -22.20
C LYS A 125 -11.69 3.81 -21.65
N GLY A 126 -11.78 5.02 -22.19
CA GLY A 126 -12.77 6.03 -21.79
C GLY A 126 -12.65 6.42 -20.32
N ASP A 127 -13.79 6.67 -19.67
CA ASP A 127 -13.89 7.04 -18.25
C ASP A 127 -13.80 5.84 -17.29
N GLN A 128 -13.46 4.65 -17.77
CA GLN A 128 -13.41 3.41 -16.96
C GLN A 128 -12.00 3.03 -16.47
N THR A 129 -10.96 3.70 -16.98
CA THR A 129 -9.58 3.45 -16.56
C THR A 129 -9.00 4.73 -15.99
N TYR A 130 -8.70 4.70 -14.69
CA TYR A 130 -8.10 5.84 -13.99
C TYR A 130 -6.59 5.85 -14.16
N ALA A 131 -5.94 4.71 -13.93
CA ALA A 131 -4.52 4.55 -14.11
C ALA A 131 -4.18 3.11 -14.49
N TYR A 132 -2.93 2.88 -14.87
CA TYR A 132 -2.40 1.54 -15.13
C TYR A 132 -0.87 1.52 -15.01
N VAL A 133 -0.32 0.32 -14.80
CA VAL A 133 1.11 0.01 -14.91
C VAL A 133 1.35 -0.92 -16.09
N MET A 134 2.30 -0.58 -16.95
CA MET A 134 2.70 -1.45 -18.05
C MET A 134 3.71 -2.49 -17.59
N ARG A 135 3.64 -3.70 -18.17
CA ARG A 135 4.55 -4.81 -17.88
C ARG A 135 5.23 -5.29 -19.15
N LEU A 136 6.48 -5.72 -19.02
CA LEU A 136 7.26 -6.40 -20.06
C LEU A 136 7.65 -7.78 -19.51
N GLY A 137 6.88 -8.80 -19.89
CA GLY A 137 6.90 -10.08 -19.19
C GLY A 137 6.50 -9.87 -17.72
N ASP A 138 7.29 -10.41 -16.79
CA ASP A 138 7.04 -10.29 -15.35
C ASP A 138 7.43 -8.93 -14.76
N TYR A 139 8.15 -8.10 -15.52
CA TYR A 139 8.72 -6.85 -15.02
C TYR A 139 7.80 -5.65 -15.27
N ALA A 140 7.41 -4.95 -14.21
CA ALA A 140 6.71 -3.68 -14.33
C ALA A 140 7.66 -2.57 -14.81
N ILE A 141 7.27 -1.84 -15.86
CA ILE A 141 7.98 -0.61 -16.27
C ILE A 141 7.90 0.37 -15.11
N ASN A 142 9.02 1.05 -14.77
CA ASN A 142 9.13 1.91 -13.59
C ASN A 142 8.29 3.21 -13.67
N LYS A 143 6.97 3.10 -13.91
CA LYS A 143 6.10 4.21 -14.23
C LYS A 143 4.62 3.87 -14.00
N ILE A 144 3.87 4.82 -13.45
CA ILE A 144 2.40 4.81 -13.38
C ILE A 144 1.85 5.72 -14.48
N TYR A 145 0.90 5.21 -15.26
CA TYR A 145 0.26 5.93 -16.36
C TYR A 145 -1.09 6.44 -15.88
N LEU A 146 -1.30 7.75 -15.89
CA LEU A 146 -2.53 8.38 -15.40
C LEU A 146 -3.41 8.79 -16.57
N CYS A 147 -4.65 8.30 -16.61
CA CYS A 147 -5.63 8.64 -17.63
C CYS A 147 -6.40 9.92 -17.27
N PRO A 148 -7.05 10.60 -18.23
CA PRO A 148 -7.81 11.81 -17.94
C PRO A 148 -8.89 11.64 -16.87
N ALA A 149 -9.52 10.46 -16.80
CA ALA A 149 -10.56 10.13 -15.82
C ALA A 149 -10.06 10.25 -14.37
N PHE A 150 -8.81 9.86 -14.08
CA PHE A 150 -8.20 9.99 -12.75
C PHE A 150 -8.29 11.41 -12.19
N PHE A 151 -8.07 12.42 -13.03
CA PHE A 151 -8.09 13.82 -12.59
C PHE A 151 -9.50 14.39 -12.39
N LYS A 152 -10.55 13.66 -12.81
CA LYS A 152 -11.95 14.02 -12.57
C LYS A 152 -12.47 13.48 -11.24
N GLU A 153 -11.81 12.44 -10.72
CA GLU A 153 -12.16 11.81 -9.46
C GLU A 153 -11.81 12.69 -8.25
N ASP A 154 -12.45 12.40 -7.13
CA ASP A 154 -12.11 13.04 -5.87
C ASP A 154 -10.74 12.58 -5.34
N ARG A 155 -10.23 13.30 -4.33
CA ARG A 155 -8.90 13.06 -3.76
C ARG A 155 -8.77 11.64 -3.18
N ASN A 156 -9.83 11.10 -2.58
CA ASN A 156 -9.79 9.77 -1.98
C ASN A 156 -9.70 8.71 -3.07
N GLU A 157 -10.52 8.80 -4.11
CA GLU A 157 -10.47 7.84 -5.19
C GLU A 157 -9.14 7.90 -5.96
N GLN A 158 -8.56 9.10 -6.13
CA GLN A 158 -7.20 9.26 -6.64
C GLN A 158 -6.16 8.55 -5.77
N LEU A 159 -6.22 8.70 -4.45
CA LEU A 159 -5.29 8.04 -3.53
C LEU A 159 -5.44 6.51 -3.53
N ARG A 160 -6.67 6.00 -3.57
CA ARG A 160 -6.97 4.57 -3.73
C ARG A 160 -6.33 4.03 -5.00
N THR A 161 -6.57 4.71 -6.12
CA THR A 161 -6.01 4.36 -7.42
C THR A 161 -4.47 4.36 -7.38
N LEU A 162 -3.84 5.38 -6.78
CA LEU A 162 -2.39 5.43 -6.70
C LEU A 162 -1.80 4.29 -5.87
N LEU A 163 -2.41 3.96 -4.72
CA LEU A 163 -1.95 2.84 -3.89
C LEU A 163 -2.13 1.49 -4.61
N HIS A 164 -3.26 1.33 -5.32
CA HIS A 164 -3.53 0.19 -6.18
C HIS A 164 -2.43 0.01 -7.25
N GLU A 165 -2.17 1.04 -8.05
CA GLU A 165 -1.13 0.97 -9.09
C GLU A 165 0.29 0.83 -8.54
N LEU A 166 0.59 1.48 -7.41
CA LEU A 166 1.88 1.31 -6.74
C LEU A 166 2.07 -0.14 -6.29
N SER A 167 0.99 -0.83 -5.88
CA SER A 167 1.08 -2.24 -5.49
C SER A 167 1.42 -3.16 -6.68
N HIS A 168 0.89 -2.88 -7.88
CA HIS A 168 1.34 -3.56 -9.10
C HIS A 168 2.81 -3.29 -9.37
N LEU A 169 3.22 -2.02 -9.30
CA LEU A 169 4.55 -1.56 -9.64
C LEU A 169 5.66 -2.07 -8.70
N ALA A 170 5.36 -2.15 -7.40
CA ALA A 170 6.34 -2.43 -6.35
C ALA A 170 6.29 -3.87 -5.85
N ALA A 171 5.09 -4.42 -5.68
CA ALA A 171 4.89 -5.71 -5.03
C ALA A 171 4.54 -6.83 -6.02
N ASN A 172 4.34 -6.51 -7.30
CA ASN A 172 3.74 -7.44 -8.26
C ASN A 172 2.41 -7.99 -7.72
N ALA A 173 1.58 -7.11 -7.17
CA ALA A 173 0.23 -7.48 -6.79
C ALA A 173 -0.58 -7.80 -8.06
N ASP A 174 -1.49 -8.76 -8.00
CA ASP A 174 -2.34 -9.12 -9.14
C ASP A 174 -3.72 -8.47 -9.04
N HIS A 175 -4.42 -8.36 -10.18
CA HIS A 175 -5.87 -8.11 -10.21
C HIS A 175 -6.59 -9.44 -10.09
N TYR A 176 -7.00 -9.80 -8.88
CA TYR A 176 -7.89 -10.92 -8.70
C TYR A 176 -9.24 -10.43 -8.16
N PHE A 177 -10.28 -10.71 -8.93
CA PHE A 177 -11.65 -10.74 -8.46
C PHE A 177 -11.99 -12.22 -8.29
N GLY A 178 -12.19 -12.69 -7.07
CA GLY A 178 -12.88 -13.94 -6.99
C GLY A 178 -13.05 -14.57 -5.63
N ASP A 179 -13.89 -15.59 -5.73
CA ASP A 179 -14.77 -16.10 -4.70
C ASP A 179 -14.25 -17.44 -4.15
N THR A 180 -12.97 -17.77 -4.38
CA THR A 180 -12.42 -19.08 -3.98
C THR A 180 -11.88 -19.08 -2.56
N PHE A 181 -12.68 -19.68 -1.67
CA PHE A 181 -12.38 -19.96 -0.27
C PHE A 181 -11.47 -21.21 -0.12
N SER A 182 -10.23 -21.16 -0.63
CA SER A 182 -9.20 -22.17 -0.34
C SER A 182 -8.14 -21.61 0.63
N ASP A 183 -7.24 -22.47 1.15
CA ASP A 183 -6.10 -22.05 2.00
C ASP A 183 -5.19 -21.00 1.34
N ALA A 184 -5.19 -20.93 0.01
CA ALA A 184 -4.50 -19.90 -0.74
C ALA A 184 -5.19 -18.53 -0.66
N GLY A 185 -6.49 -18.47 -0.39
CA GLY A 185 -7.32 -17.26 -0.49
C GLY A 185 -6.83 -16.10 0.38
N LEU A 186 -6.37 -16.38 1.61
CA LEU A 186 -5.84 -15.34 2.50
C LEU A 186 -4.50 -14.78 1.98
N LEU A 187 -3.61 -15.64 1.48
CA LEU A 187 -2.33 -15.22 0.89
C LEU A 187 -2.50 -14.53 -0.46
N LEU A 188 -3.47 -14.97 -1.26
CA LEU A 188 -3.88 -14.32 -2.51
C LEU A 188 -4.42 -12.92 -2.24
N GLU A 189 -5.25 -12.73 -1.20
CA GLU A 189 -5.72 -11.41 -0.81
C GLU A 189 -4.55 -10.50 -0.38
N ALA A 190 -3.55 -11.00 0.35
CA ALA A 190 -2.34 -10.22 0.67
C ALA A 190 -1.49 -9.85 -0.57
N GLY A 191 -1.70 -10.54 -1.70
CA GLY A 191 -1.10 -10.26 -3.00
C GLY A 191 -2.03 -9.54 -3.97
N ASN A 192 -3.22 -9.13 -3.55
CA ASN A 192 -4.23 -8.50 -4.42
C ASN A 192 -4.12 -6.98 -4.36
N ALA A 193 -4.10 -6.31 -5.51
CA ALA A 193 -4.05 -4.85 -5.55
C ALA A 193 -5.29 -4.19 -4.89
N TYR A 194 -6.47 -4.82 -5.01
CA TYR A 194 -7.69 -4.38 -4.33
C TYR A 194 -7.62 -4.47 -2.80
N PHE A 195 -6.79 -5.34 -2.25
CA PHE A 195 -6.56 -5.35 -0.80
C PHE A 195 -5.82 -4.07 -0.37
N PHE A 196 -4.82 -3.64 -1.12
CA PHE A 196 -4.09 -2.40 -0.82
C PHE A 196 -4.96 -1.17 -1.02
N GLU A 197 -5.85 -1.17 -2.02
CA GLU A 197 -6.85 -0.12 -2.19
C GLU A 197 -7.71 0.08 -0.92
N LYS A 198 -8.18 -1.03 -0.31
CA LYS A 198 -8.95 -0.99 0.94
C LYS A 198 -8.14 -0.39 2.09
N LEU A 199 -6.83 -0.63 2.14
CA LEU A 199 -5.95 -0.08 3.19
C LEU A 199 -5.82 1.44 3.14
N MET A 200 -6.20 2.10 2.04
CA MET A 200 -6.06 3.55 1.92
C MET A 200 -6.94 4.30 2.94
N PHE A 201 -8.21 3.89 3.13
CA PHE A 201 -9.17 4.63 3.95
C PHE A 201 -10.03 3.80 4.90
N ASN A 202 -10.06 2.48 4.75
CA ASN A 202 -10.88 1.69 5.66
C ASN A 202 -10.20 1.53 7.02
N ASP A 203 -11.04 1.27 8.01
CA ASP A 203 -10.61 0.85 9.33
C ASP A 203 -9.80 -0.45 9.21
N LEU A 204 -8.52 -0.36 9.60
CA LEU A 204 -7.57 -1.45 9.53
C LEU A 204 -8.03 -2.64 10.38
N GLU A 205 -8.67 -2.34 11.52
CA GLU A 205 -9.27 -3.35 12.38
C GLU A 205 -10.35 -4.13 11.64
N GLN A 206 -11.28 -3.42 10.98
CA GLN A 206 -12.38 -4.06 10.24
C GLN A 206 -11.89 -4.91 9.07
N ILE A 207 -10.90 -4.44 8.30
CA ILE A 207 -10.33 -5.22 7.19
C ILE A 207 -9.72 -6.52 7.70
N LEU A 208 -8.89 -6.43 8.74
CA LEU A 208 -8.18 -7.59 9.28
C LEU A 208 -9.14 -8.55 10.01
N LYS A 209 -10.14 -8.00 10.71
CA LYS A 209 -11.24 -8.77 11.32
C LYS A 209 -12.01 -9.54 10.25
N ARG A 210 -12.44 -8.89 9.17
CA ARG A 210 -13.15 -9.54 8.05
C ARG A 210 -12.31 -10.66 7.44
N ASN A 211 -11.03 -10.41 7.15
CA ASN A 211 -10.15 -11.42 6.56
C ASN A 211 -9.93 -12.61 7.50
N ALA A 212 -9.66 -12.36 8.78
CA ALA A 212 -9.54 -13.41 9.79
C ALA A 212 -10.82 -14.26 9.84
N TRP A 213 -12.00 -13.64 9.89
CA TRP A 213 -13.27 -14.36 9.94
C TRP A 213 -13.59 -15.13 8.67
N VAL A 214 -13.37 -14.52 7.50
CA VAL A 214 -13.75 -15.15 6.22
C VAL A 214 -12.91 -16.39 5.97
N PHE A 215 -11.60 -16.32 6.24
CA PHE A 215 -10.69 -17.40 5.88
C PHE A 215 -10.45 -18.37 7.05
N LEU A 216 -10.13 -17.85 8.24
CA LEU A 216 -9.59 -18.68 9.32
C LEU A 216 -10.64 -19.09 10.37
N TRP A 217 -11.70 -18.30 10.59
CA TRP A 217 -12.67 -18.56 11.66
C TRP A 217 -14.14 -18.31 11.27
N ARG A 218 -14.91 -19.40 11.10
CA ARG A 218 -16.31 -19.35 10.68
C ARG A 218 -17.26 -19.08 11.86
N LYS A 219 -18.49 -18.64 11.56
CA LYS A 219 -19.56 -18.71 12.57
C LYS A 219 -19.83 -20.19 12.89
N PRO A 220 -20.08 -20.54 14.16
CA PRO A 220 -20.64 -21.86 14.48
C PRO A 220 -21.89 -22.10 13.64
N ARG A 221 -22.07 -23.32 13.12
CA ARG A 221 -23.37 -23.69 12.55
C ARG A 221 -24.39 -23.72 13.70
N PRO A 222 -25.60 -23.19 13.51
CA PRO A 222 -26.66 -23.27 14.51
C PRO A 222 -27.02 -24.73 14.82
#